data_AF-A0A1B7I169-F1
#
_entry.id   AF-A0A1B7I169-F1
#
_cell.length_a   1.000
_cell.length_b   1.000
_cell.length_c   1.000
_cell.angle_alpha   90.00
_cell.angle_beta   90.00
_cell.angle_gamma   90.00
#
_symmetry.space_group_name_H-M   'P 1'
#
loop_
_entity.id
_entity.type
_entity.pdbx_description
1 polymer ?
#
loop_
_entity_poly.entity_id
_entity_poly.type
_entity_poly.pdbx_seq_one_letter_code
_entity_poly.pdbx_strand_id
1 'polypeptide(L)' 'MVSTSANLSGLPPCRTADEVLAQFGDGFPVLRGDTGGRLNPSEIRDALTGELFRQG' A
#
# COMPACT_ATOMS: atom_id res chain seq x y z
N MET A 1 6.94 13.56 1.59
CA MET A 1 5.90 12.57 1.95
C MET A 1 6.50 11.19 1.76
N VAL A 2 6.35 10.30 2.74
CA VAL A 2 6.81 8.90 2.63
C VAL A 2 5.59 8.05 2.26
N SER A 3 5.73 7.12 1.31
CA SER A 3 4.66 6.24 0.86
C SER A 3 5.01 4.79 1.19
N THR A 4 4.15 4.13 1.95
CA THR A 4 4.25 2.71 2.33
C THR A 4 2.89 2.05 2.19
N SER A 5 2.83 0.72 2.22
CA SER A 5 1.55 0.01 2.25
C SER A 5 0.78 0.33 3.54
N ALA A 6 -0.53 0.52 3.42
CA ALA A 6 -1.41 0.79 4.56
C ALA A 6 -1.78 -0.52 5.26
N ASN A 7 -0.89 -1.02 6.13
CA ASN A 7 -1.14 -2.19 6.97
C ASN A 7 -0.25 -2.19 8.21
N LEU A 8 -0.72 -2.86 9.26
CA LEU A 8 0.16 -3.25 10.35
C LEU A 8 1.08 -4.39 9.88
N SER A 9 2.29 -4.44 10.43
CA SER A 9 3.27 -5.48 10.10
C SER A 9 2.68 -6.88 10.30
N GLY A 10 2.81 -7.74 9.30
CA GLY A 10 2.27 -9.10 9.32
C GLY A 10 0.81 -9.23 8.87
N LEU A 11 0.09 -8.11 8.67
CA LEU A 11 -1.26 -8.10 8.11
C LEU A 11 -1.25 -7.82 6.59
N PRO A 12 -2.27 -8.27 5.85
CA PRO A 12 -2.41 -7.94 4.44
C PRO A 12 -2.59 -6.42 4.21
N PRO A 13 -2.14 -5.89 3.06
CA PRO A 13 -2.32 -4.49 2.70
C PRO A 13 -3.80 -4.12 2.55
N CYS A 14 -4.20 -2.99 3.13
CA CYS A 14 -5.57 -2.48 2.95
C CYS A 14 -5.76 -1.94 1.52
N ARG A 15 -6.93 -2.19 0.93
CA ARG A 15 -7.36 -1.73 -0.41
C ARG A 15 -8.56 -0.79 -0.37
N THR A 16 -9.21 -0.67 0.78
CA THR A 16 -10.34 0.24 1.00
C THR A 16 -10.14 1.05 2.27
N ALA A 17 -10.82 2.19 2.39
CA ALA A 17 -10.78 2.99 3.61
C ALA A 17 -11.33 2.22 4.82
N ASP A 18 -12.33 1.36 4.61
CA ASP A 18 -12.93 0.57 5.69
C ASP A 18 -11.98 -0.51 6.21
N GLU A 19 -11.15 -1.12 5.35
CA GLU A 19 -10.07 -2.01 5.78
C GLU A 19 -9.01 -1.28 6.62
N VAL A 20 -8.69 -0.02 6.27
CA VAL A 20 -7.78 0.81 7.08
C VAL A 20 -8.38 1.07 8.45
N LEU A 21 -9.65 1.47 8.54
CA LEU A 21 -10.30 1.70 9.83
C LEU A 21 -10.41 0.40 10.66
N ALA A 22 -10.62 -0.75 10.01
CA ALA A 22 -10.64 -2.05 10.68
C ALA A 22 -9.28 -2.43 11.29
N GLN A 23 -8.15 -2.10 10.64
CA GLN A 23 -6.82 -2.39 11.18
C GLN A 23 -6.29 -1.32 12.14
N PHE A 24 -6.53 -0.04 11.85
CA PHE A 24 -5.92 1.09 12.55
C PHE A 24 -6.86 1.79 13.55
N GLY A 25 -8.15 1.45 13.53
CA GLY A 25 -9.19 1.99 14.40
C GLY A 25 -9.96 3.17 13.81
N ASP A 26 -11.19 3.40 14.30
CA ASP A 26 -12.14 4.40 13.77
C ASP A 26 -11.64 5.85 13.85
N GLY A 27 -10.72 6.14 14.77
CA GLY A 27 -10.12 7.47 14.93
C GLY A 27 -8.93 7.75 14.02
N PHE A 28 -8.50 6.78 13.21
CA PHE A 28 -7.34 6.94 12.34
C PHE A 28 -7.68 7.87 11.16
N PRO A 29 -6.85 8.89 10.85
CA PRO A 29 -7.13 9.79 9.75
C PRO A 29 -6.91 9.08 8.41
N VAL A 30 -8.01 8.87 7.67
CA VAL A 30 -8.01 8.22 6.35
C VAL A 30 -8.57 9.17 5.30
N LEU A 31 -7.84 9.37 4.22
CA LEU A 31 -8.38 10.00 3.01
C LEU A 31 -9.22 8.96 2.24
N ARG A 32 -10.53 9.17 2.13
CA ARG A 32 -11.42 8.28 1.39
C ARG A 32 -11.30 8.52 -0.12
N GLY A 33 -11.08 7.44 -0.86
CA GLY A 33 -11.02 7.43 -2.33
C GLY A 33 -10.80 6.02 -2.84
N ASP A 34 -11.15 5.80 -4.11
CA ASP A 34 -11.02 4.49 -4.75
C ASP A 34 -9.57 4.20 -5.12
N THR A 35 -9.18 2.93 -5.05
CA THR A 35 -7.87 2.48 -5.53
C THR A 35 -7.91 2.24 -7.04
N GLY A 36 -6.76 2.40 -7.71
CA GLY A 36 -6.64 2.17 -9.15
C GLY A 36 -6.71 0.70 -9.60
N GLY A 37 -7.18 -0.22 -8.74
CA GLY A 37 -7.41 -1.63 -9.09
C GLY A 37 -6.19 -2.52 -9.27
N ARG A 38 -4.95 -2.02 -9.06
CA ARG A 38 -3.76 -2.87 -9.08
C ARG A 38 -3.80 -3.84 -7.90
N LEU A 39 -3.67 -5.14 -8.20
CA LEU A 39 -3.73 -6.20 -7.19
C LEU A 39 -2.39 -6.43 -6.48
N ASN A 40 -1.30 -6.13 -7.19
CA ASN A 40 0.07 -6.35 -6.76
C ASN A 40 0.73 -5.04 -6.26
N PRO A 41 1.77 -5.14 -5.42
CA PRO A 41 2.59 -3.99 -5.02
C PRO A 41 3.26 -3.32 -6.22
N SER A 42 3.75 -2.09 -6.06
CA SER A 42 4.53 -1.44 -7.12
C SER A 42 5.84 -2.17 -7.39
N GLU A 43 6.22 -2.21 -8.67
CA GLU A 43 7.52 -2.66 -9.11
C GLU A 43 8.63 -1.76 -8.56
N ILE A 44 9.77 -2.35 -8.17
CA ILE A 44 10.97 -1.63 -7.76
C ILE A 44 12.12 -2.10 -8.63
N ARG A 45 12.73 -1.15 -9.35
CA ARG A 45 13.92 -1.37 -10.18
C ARG A 45 15.06 -0.45 -9.79
N ASP A 46 16.28 -0.92 -9.99
CA ASP A 46 17.45 -0.05 -10.04
C ASP A 46 17.34 0.87 -11.26
N ALA A 47 17.46 2.18 -11.06
CA ALA A 47 17.31 3.15 -12.13
C ALA A 47 18.52 3.20 -13.10
N LEU A 48 19.71 2.76 -12.65
CA LEU A 48 20.94 2.76 -13.44
C LEU A 48 21.10 1.48 -14.24
N THR A 49 20.79 0.33 -13.64
CA THR A 49 21.02 -1.00 -14.24
C THR A 49 19.75 -1.64 -14.80
N GLY A 50 18.57 -1.18 -14.36
CA GLY A 50 17.29 -1.81 -14.68
C GLY A 50 17.01 -3.11 -13.91
N GLU A 51 17.90 -3.49 -12.99
CA GLU A 51 17.76 -4.69 -12.16
C GLU A 51 16.44 -4.65 -11.38
N LEU A 52 15.71 -5.77 -11.40
CA LEU A 52 14.41 -5.89 -10.74
C LEU A 52 14.58 -6.38 -9.30
N PHE A 53 14.33 -5.50 -8.33
CA PHE A 53 14.36 -5.87 -6.91
C PHE A 53 13.02 -6.41 -6.43
N ARG A 54 11.91 -5.92 -6.98
CA ARG A 54 10.58 -6.40 -6.65
C ARG A 54 9.66 -6.31 -7.86
N GLN A 55 9.06 -7.43 -8.20
CA GLN A 55 8.01 -7.48 -9.21
C GLN A 55 6.70 -6.94 -8.64
N GLY A 56 5.99 -6.17 -9.46
CA GLY A 56 4.64 -5.68 -9.17
C GLY A 56 3.56 -6.31 -10.05
#